data_AF-A0A6I8M1S9-F1
#
_entry.id   AF-A0A6I8M1S9-F1
#
_cell.length_a   1.000
_cell.length_b   1.000
_cell.length_c   1.000
_cell.angle_alpha   90.00
_cell.angle_beta   90.00
_cell.angle_gamma   90.00
#
_symmetry.space_group_name_H-M   'P 1'
#
loop_
_entity.id
_entity.type
_entity.pdbx_description
1 polymer ?
#
loop_
_entity_poly.entity_id
_entity_poly.type
_entity_poly.pdbx_seq_one_letter_code
_entity_poly.pdbx_strand_id
1 'polypeptide(L)'
;MLVLSRLMTAALGAASLMVNLLAAYADRPDPRSVAVVGNQPLPPDPQRAKAIDACDLVIRVNGFVVDKPGEEVVGSRTHVVVFNRAIRATPFVFQDYRRRLYLLVEPGRMHWEPEDVPGWWPADLGAVPVSNREVVLPLSDALGLPTRDEPTWSTTGTLAAWIARTSFPTAQLVLTGFSFIDNPDQTSWEHAAGDSCIVGPEHQIAAEGRLLDSWTKTGDTTLLR
;
A
#
# COMPACT_ATOMS: atom_id res chain seq x y z
N MET A 1 -20.38 40.97 2.23
CA MET A 1 -19.28 40.16 2.78
C MET A 1 -19.83 39.03 3.66
N LEU A 2 -20.55 38.05 3.06
CA LEU A 2 -21.09 36.89 3.79
C LEU A 2 -21.48 35.69 2.89
N VAL A 3 -21.03 35.67 1.63
CA VAL A 3 -21.37 34.60 0.66
C VAL A 3 -20.14 33.78 0.24
N LEU A 4 -18.92 34.28 0.45
CA LEU A 4 -17.69 33.55 0.12
C LEU A 4 -17.26 32.51 1.16
N SER A 5 -17.80 32.52 2.39
CA SER A 5 -17.35 31.56 3.42
C SER A 5 -17.99 30.17 3.27
N ARG A 6 -19.18 30.05 2.65
CA ARG A 6 -19.88 28.77 2.48
C ARG A 6 -19.36 27.93 1.31
N LEU A 7 -18.71 28.56 0.32
CA LEU A 7 -18.15 27.85 -0.84
C LEU A 7 -16.79 27.21 -0.54
N MET A 8 -16.02 27.73 0.43
CA MET A 8 -14.80 27.05 0.90
C MET A 8 -15.09 25.90 1.88
N THR A 9 -16.29 25.83 2.47
CA THR A 9 -16.68 24.71 3.35
C THR A 9 -17.26 23.51 2.59
N ALA A 10 -17.73 23.70 1.35
CA ALA A 10 -18.31 22.62 0.54
C ALA A 10 -17.26 21.77 -0.20
N ALA A 11 -16.02 22.26 -0.34
CA ALA A 11 -14.90 21.49 -0.93
C ALA A 11 -14.21 20.54 0.07
N LEU A 12 -14.68 20.51 1.33
CA LEU A 12 -14.34 19.50 2.34
C LEU A 12 -15.31 18.29 2.30
N GLY A 13 -16.21 18.24 1.30
CA GLY A 13 -17.42 17.41 1.33
C GLY A 13 -17.44 16.31 0.27
N ALA A 14 -16.81 15.18 0.60
CA ALA A 14 -17.02 13.80 0.14
C ALA A 14 -15.65 13.13 0.08
N ALA A 15 -15.38 12.20 1.00
CA ALA A 15 -14.25 11.30 0.87
C ALA A 15 -14.30 10.63 -0.52
N SER A 16 -13.15 10.48 -1.18
CA SER A 16 -13.11 9.83 -2.50
C SER A 16 -13.73 8.43 -2.40
N LEU A 17 -14.22 7.88 -3.51
CA LEU A 17 -14.78 6.53 -3.52
C LEU A 17 -13.80 5.51 -2.91
N MET A 18 -12.50 5.66 -3.19
CA MET A 18 -11.45 4.84 -2.60
C MET A 18 -11.42 4.95 -1.07
N VAL A 19 -11.47 6.16 -0.51
CA VAL A 19 -11.46 6.37 0.94
C VAL A 19 -12.72 5.77 1.59
N ASN A 20 -13.89 5.93 0.97
CA ASN A 20 -15.13 5.32 1.47
C ASN A 20 -15.05 3.78 1.45
N LEU A 21 -14.46 3.19 0.41
CA LEU A 21 -14.25 1.75 0.34
C LEU A 21 -13.25 1.29 1.40
N LEU A 22 -12.13 1.98 1.60
CA LEU A 22 -11.17 1.68 2.66
C LEU A 22 -11.85 1.69 4.05
N ALA A 23 -12.65 2.73 4.33
CA ALA A 23 -13.38 2.85 5.59
C ALA A 23 -14.45 1.77 5.78
N ALA A 24 -15.06 1.27 4.69
CA ALA A 24 -16.05 0.20 4.75
C ALA A 24 -15.45 -1.19 5.06
N TYR A 25 -14.16 -1.39 4.75
CA TYR A 25 -13.43 -2.63 5.03
C TYR A 25 -12.60 -2.58 6.32
N ALA A 26 -12.45 -1.41 6.94
CA ALA A 26 -11.85 -1.26 8.26
C ALA A 26 -12.78 -1.79 9.36
N ASP A 27 -12.23 -2.05 10.54
CA ASP A 27 -13.00 -2.45 11.73
C ASP A 27 -14.00 -1.39 12.20
N ARG A 28 -13.73 -0.15 11.82
CA ARG A 28 -14.55 1.00 12.17
C ARG A 28 -14.49 2.06 11.07
N PRO A 29 -15.56 2.86 10.93
CA PRO A 29 -15.47 4.14 10.22
C PRO A 29 -14.41 5.02 10.89
N ASP A 30 -13.64 5.75 10.08
CA ASP A 30 -12.55 6.62 10.53
C ASP A 30 -11.48 5.85 11.37
N PRO A 31 -10.69 4.97 10.74
CA PRO A 31 -9.68 4.17 11.42
C PRO A 31 -8.66 5.09 12.10
N ARG A 32 -8.34 4.78 13.35
CA ARG A 32 -7.36 5.51 14.16
C ARG A 32 -5.95 4.97 13.99
N SER A 33 -5.83 3.76 13.47
CA SER A 33 -4.56 3.11 13.17
C SER A 33 -4.65 2.33 11.86
N VAL A 34 -3.63 2.47 11.03
CA VAL A 34 -3.52 1.79 9.74
C VAL A 34 -2.14 1.12 9.66
N ALA A 35 -2.12 -0.20 9.50
CA ALA A 35 -0.90 -0.92 9.19
C ALA A 35 -0.73 -1.08 7.67
N VAL A 36 0.48 -0.86 7.18
CA VAL A 36 0.90 -1.21 5.81
C VAL A 36 2.07 -2.18 5.90
N VAL A 37 1.87 -3.37 5.36
CA VAL A 37 2.81 -4.49 5.43
C VAL A 37 3.37 -4.74 4.02
N GLY A 38 4.64 -4.42 3.83
CA GLY A 38 5.43 -4.80 2.66
C GLY A 38 5.80 -6.29 2.66
N ASN A 39 6.51 -6.73 1.62
CA ASN A 39 6.76 -8.15 1.37
C ASN A 39 8.15 -8.64 1.76
N GLN A 40 8.99 -7.81 2.36
CA GLN A 40 10.30 -8.24 2.84
C GLN A 40 10.14 -9.42 3.84
N PRO A 41 10.97 -10.48 3.76
CA PRO A 41 11.09 -11.48 4.82
C PRO A 41 11.53 -10.85 6.13
N LEU A 42 10.81 -11.14 7.22
CA LEU A 42 11.11 -10.63 8.54
C LEU A 42 11.33 -11.78 9.54
N PRO A 43 12.23 -11.63 10.52
CA PRO A 43 12.39 -12.64 11.59
C PRO A 43 11.18 -12.63 12.53
N PRO A 44 10.87 -13.70 13.27
CA PRO A 44 9.76 -13.68 14.24
C PRO A 44 9.85 -12.52 15.24
N ASP A 45 8.73 -11.83 15.43
CA ASP A 45 8.55 -10.76 16.40
C ASP A 45 7.06 -10.70 16.83
N PRO A 46 6.72 -11.24 18.02
CA PRO A 46 5.35 -11.24 18.53
C PRO A 46 4.79 -9.84 18.78
N GLN A 47 5.64 -8.86 19.11
CA GLN A 47 5.19 -7.49 19.32
C GLN A 47 4.78 -6.85 18.00
N ARG A 48 5.55 -7.09 16.93
CA ARG A 48 5.21 -6.63 15.59
C ARG A 48 3.93 -7.27 15.07
N ALA A 49 3.80 -8.59 15.17
CA ALA A 49 2.58 -9.29 14.77
C ALA A 49 1.35 -8.75 15.51
N LYS A 50 1.46 -8.56 16.84
CA LYS A 50 0.39 -7.98 17.66
C LYS A 50 0.06 -6.53 17.29
N ALA A 51 1.07 -5.70 17.02
CA ALA A 51 0.88 -4.30 16.65
C ALA A 51 0.13 -4.16 15.30
N ILE A 52 0.45 -5.02 14.34
CA ILE A 52 -0.25 -5.09 13.05
C ILE A 52 -1.71 -5.53 13.25
N ASP A 53 -1.93 -6.62 13.98
CA ASP A 53 -3.28 -7.16 14.18
C ASP A 53 -4.18 -6.26 15.06
N ALA A 54 -3.58 -5.37 15.84
CA ALA A 54 -4.29 -4.36 16.63
C ALA A 54 -4.72 -3.12 15.81
N CYS A 55 -4.32 -2.98 14.56
CA CYS A 55 -4.71 -1.84 13.72
C CYS A 55 -6.17 -1.94 13.23
N ASP A 56 -6.86 -0.80 13.18
CA ASP A 56 -8.25 -0.71 12.69
C ASP A 56 -8.35 -1.04 11.18
N LEU A 57 -7.27 -0.82 10.44
CA LEU A 57 -7.13 -1.16 9.03
C LEU A 57 -5.74 -1.77 8.77
N VAL A 58 -5.68 -2.78 7.90
CA VAL A 58 -4.44 -3.50 7.55
C VAL A 58 -4.39 -3.68 6.05
N ILE A 59 -3.41 -3.03 5.44
CA ILE A 59 -3.14 -3.03 4.01
C ILE A 59 -1.92 -3.91 3.76
N ARG A 60 -2.06 -4.91 2.89
CA ARG A 60 -0.96 -5.75 2.42
C ARG A 60 -0.76 -5.54 0.92
N VAL A 61 0.39 -5.94 0.41
CA VAL A 61 0.74 -5.69 -1.01
C VAL A 61 1.09 -6.95 -1.78
N ASN A 62 0.70 -7.01 -3.06
CA ASN A 62 1.07 -8.08 -4.00
C ASN A 62 0.92 -9.49 -3.38
N GLY A 63 1.96 -10.33 -3.49
CA GLY A 63 1.99 -11.72 -3.02
C GLY A 63 2.23 -11.90 -1.52
N PHE A 64 1.69 -11.01 -0.68
CA PHE A 64 1.93 -10.96 0.76
C PHE A 64 1.79 -12.30 1.48
N VAL A 65 2.30 -12.34 2.72
CA VAL A 65 2.10 -13.45 3.66
C VAL A 65 1.33 -12.98 4.89
N VAL A 66 0.71 -13.93 5.58
CA VAL A 66 0.10 -13.76 6.91
C VAL A 66 0.56 -14.89 7.81
N ASP A 67 0.61 -14.62 9.11
CA ASP A 67 0.95 -15.64 10.11
C ASP A 67 -0.12 -16.74 10.15
N LYS A 68 0.34 -18.00 10.12
CA LYS A 68 -0.48 -19.18 10.41
C LYS A 68 -0.57 -19.38 11.93
N PRO A 69 -1.49 -20.24 12.41
CA PRO A 69 -1.53 -20.59 13.83
C PRO A 69 -0.17 -21.07 14.34
N GLY A 70 0.39 -20.34 15.33
CA GLY A 70 1.71 -20.61 15.92
C GLY A 70 2.87 -19.79 15.31
N GLU A 71 2.63 -19.01 14.27
CA GLU A 71 3.58 -18.03 13.74
C GLU A 71 3.31 -16.64 14.34
N GLU A 72 4.38 -15.86 14.53
CA GLU A 72 4.33 -14.54 15.15
C GLU A 72 5.33 -13.61 14.43
N VAL A 73 5.09 -13.30 13.15
CA VAL A 73 5.99 -12.52 12.29
C VAL A 73 5.31 -11.23 11.82
N VAL A 74 4.17 -11.32 11.13
CA VAL A 74 3.52 -10.17 10.46
C VAL A 74 2.04 -10.05 10.75
N GLY A 75 1.53 -10.80 11.71
CA GLY A 75 0.10 -10.86 12.02
C GLY A 75 -0.70 -11.61 10.96
N SER A 76 -1.97 -11.86 11.28
CA SER A 76 -2.89 -12.66 10.48
C SER A 76 -3.90 -11.82 9.69
N ARG A 77 -4.11 -10.56 10.10
CA ARG A 77 -5.19 -9.72 9.58
C ARG A 77 -4.86 -9.13 8.22
N THR A 78 -5.88 -9.03 7.36
CA THR A 78 -5.81 -8.37 6.05
C THR A 78 -7.20 -7.84 5.69
N HIS A 79 -7.30 -6.53 5.51
CA HIS A 79 -8.53 -5.87 5.08
C HIS A 79 -8.47 -5.48 3.60
N VAL A 80 -7.31 -4.97 3.18
CA VAL A 80 -7.07 -4.43 1.84
C VAL A 80 -5.81 -5.04 1.26
N VAL A 81 -5.86 -5.37 -0.03
CA VAL A 81 -4.71 -5.81 -0.81
C VAL A 81 -4.47 -4.82 -1.93
N VAL A 82 -3.34 -4.11 -1.90
CA VAL A 82 -2.91 -3.24 -3.00
C VAL A 82 -1.98 -4.05 -3.90
N PHE A 83 -2.30 -4.19 -5.17
CA PHE A 83 -1.55 -5.05 -6.08
C PHE A 83 -1.42 -4.46 -7.49
N ASN A 84 -0.43 -4.91 -8.23
CA ASN A 84 -0.31 -4.69 -9.67
C ASN A 84 -0.49 -6.01 -10.43
N ARG A 85 -0.60 -5.98 -11.77
CA ARG A 85 -0.82 -7.20 -12.59
C ARG A 85 0.39 -8.11 -12.71
N ALA A 86 1.59 -7.61 -12.42
CA ALA A 86 2.84 -8.37 -12.44
C ALA A 86 3.03 -9.25 -11.18
N ILE A 87 2.08 -9.23 -10.24
CA ILE A 87 2.05 -10.09 -9.06
C ILE A 87 2.26 -11.58 -9.41
N ARG A 88 2.86 -12.33 -8.48
CA ARG A 88 2.85 -13.80 -8.48
C ARG A 88 1.82 -14.31 -7.48
N ALA A 89 1.03 -15.30 -7.90
CA ALA A 89 0.05 -15.92 -7.02
C ALA A 89 0.73 -16.58 -5.82
N THR A 90 0.30 -16.22 -4.61
CA THR A 90 0.62 -16.97 -3.38
C THR A 90 -0.69 -17.46 -2.76
N PRO A 91 -0.68 -18.54 -1.95
CA PRO A 91 -1.90 -19.03 -1.31
C PRO A 91 -2.63 -17.95 -0.48
N PHE A 92 -1.88 -17.01 0.10
CA PHE A 92 -2.39 -15.97 0.98
C PHE A 92 -3.21 -14.91 0.24
N VAL A 93 -2.85 -14.60 -1.02
CA VAL A 93 -3.56 -13.61 -1.85
C VAL A 93 -5.02 -13.98 -1.99
N PHE A 94 -5.36 -15.27 -2.03
CA PHE A 94 -6.73 -15.75 -2.24
C PHE A 94 -7.41 -16.31 -0.99
N GLN A 95 -6.69 -16.51 0.10
CA GLN A 95 -7.32 -16.95 1.34
C GLN A 95 -8.39 -15.92 1.76
N ASP A 96 -9.65 -16.33 1.91
CA ASP A 96 -10.75 -15.44 2.31
C ASP A 96 -10.93 -14.17 1.43
N TYR A 97 -10.58 -14.23 0.13
CA TYR A 97 -10.59 -13.04 -0.75
C TYR A 97 -11.93 -12.30 -0.81
N ARG A 98 -13.05 -13.00 -0.61
CA ARG A 98 -14.39 -12.38 -0.61
C ARG A 98 -14.60 -11.37 0.52
N ARG A 99 -13.74 -11.38 1.55
CA ARG A 99 -13.80 -10.45 2.70
C ARG A 99 -12.84 -9.28 2.58
N ARG A 100 -12.12 -9.15 1.46
CA ARG A 100 -11.06 -8.17 1.29
C ARG A 100 -11.37 -7.23 0.14
N LEU A 101 -10.85 -6.01 0.24
CA LEU A 101 -10.83 -5.05 -0.86
C LEU A 101 -9.54 -5.24 -1.65
N TYR A 102 -9.65 -5.40 -2.97
CA TYR A 102 -8.49 -5.48 -3.86
C TYR A 102 -8.37 -4.17 -4.63
N LEU A 103 -7.31 -3.42 -4.36
CA LEU A 103 -6.98 -2.17 -5.02
C LEU A 103 -5.90 -2.42 -6.07
N LEU A 104 -6.25 -2.21 -7.33
CA LEU A 104 -5.37 -2.44 -8.47
C LEU A 104 -4.64 -1.13 -8.83
N VAL A 105 -3.33 -1.10 -8.63
CA VAL A 105 -2.45 0.00 -9.06
C VAL A 105 -1.82 -0.35 -10.40
N GLU A 106 -1.98 0.53 -11.38
CA GLU A 106 -1.46 0.34 -12.75
C GLU A 106 -0.82 1.65 -13.26
N PRO A 107 0.25 2.12 -12.61
CA PRO A 107 0.94 3.35 -13.02
C PRO A 107 1.47 3.25 -14.46
N GLY A 108 1.85 2.04 -14.89
CA GLY A 108 2.34 1.78 -16.25
C GLY A 108 1.30 2.04 -17.33
N ARG A 109 0.00 2.19 -17.01
CA ARG A 109 -1.05 2.58 -17.96
C ARG A 109 -0.89 3.96 -18.56
N MET A 110 -0.11 4.82 -17.91
CA MET A 110 0.25 6.12 -18.48
C MET A 110 1.25 5.98 -19.63
N HIS A 111 1.87 4.80 -19.81
CA HIS A 111 2.95 4.59 -20.77
C HIS A 111 2.76 3.36 -21.67
N TRP A 112 2.65 2.14 -21.12
CA TRP A 112 2.74 0.91 -21.91
C TRP A 112 2.11 -0.37 -21.29
N GLU A 113 1.57 -0.34 -20.06
CA GLU A 113 1.14 -1.57 -19.36
C GLU A 113 -0.13 -2.22 -19.99
N PRO A 114 -0.13 -3.55 -20.24
CA PRO A 114 -1.23 -4.26 -20.90
C PRO A 114 -2.47 -4.46 -20.01
N GLU A 115 -3.63 -4.74 -20.65
CA GLU A 115 -4.93 -4.94 -19.97
C GLU A 115 -5.15 -6.33 -19.37
N ASP A 116 -4.31 -7.28 -19.74
CA ASP A 116 -4.58 -8.69 -19.45
C ASP A 116 -4.54 -8.95 -17.95
N VAL A 117 -5.62 -9.57 -17.46
CA VAL A 117 -5.63 -10.14 -16.11
C VAL A 117 -4.84 -11.45 -16.18
N PRO A 118 -3.97 -11.75 -15.20
CA PRO A 118 -3.30 -13.04 -15.15
C PRO A 118 -4.32 -14.18 -15.24
N GLY A 119 -4.08 -15.19 -16.08
CA GLY A 119 -5.07 -16.25 -16.34
C GLY A 119 -5.44 -17.11 -15.11
N TRP A 120 -4.68 -17.00 -14.03
CA TRP A 120 -4.96 -17.64 -12.73
C TRP A 120 -5.81 -16.79 -11.78
N TRP A 121 -6.15 -15.55 -12.14
CA TRP A 121 -6.99 -14.68 -11.32
C TRP A 121 -8.44 -15.20 -11.26
N PRO A 122 -9.08 -15.27 -10.08
CA PRO A 122 -10.44 -15.77 -9.96
C PRO A 122 -11.43 -14.91 -10.76
N ALA A 123 -12.28 -15.55 -11.56
CA ALA A 123 -13.27 -14.85 -12.38
C ALA A 123 -14.35 -14.11 -11.56
N ASP A 124 -14.57 -14.53 -10.30
CA ASP A 124 -15.50 -13.89 -9.36
C ASP A 124 -14.84 -12.83 -8.46
N LEU A 125 -13.52 -12.61 -8.60
CA LEU A 125 -12.78 -11.61 -7.86
C LEU A 125 -12.59 -10.35 -8.71
N GLY A 126 -13.38 -9.32 -8.44
CA GLY A 126 -13.17 -7.98 -9.00
C GLY A 126 -11.95 -7.29 -8.38
N ALA A 127 -11.47 -6.24 -9.06
CA ALA A 127 -10.49 -5.31 -8.52
C ALA A 127 -10.95 -3.87 -8.73
N VAL A 128 -10.71 -3.02 -7.75
CA VAL A 128 -11.03 -1.59 -7.83
C VAL A 128 -9.79 -0.86 -8.32
N PRO A 129 -9.84 -0.22 -9.50
CA PRO A 129 -8.69 0.51 -10.01
C PRO A 129 -8.38 1.73 -9.14
N VAL A 130 -7.10 1.93 -8.85
CA VAL A 130 -6.59 3.12 -8.17
C VAL A 130 -6.29 4.19 -9.21
N SER A 131 -6.79 5.40 -8.99
CA SER A 131 -6.62 6.51 -9.93
C SER A 131 -5.17 6.99 -9.97
N ASN A 132 -4.53 6.90 -11.16
CA ASN A 132 -3.21 7.48 -11.37
C ASN A 132 -3.20 9.00 -11.12
N ARG A 133 -4.31 9.69 -11.41
CA ARG A 133 -4.43 11.13 -11.20
C ARG A 133 -4.51 11.52 -9.72
N GLU A 134 -5.17 10.70 -8.90
CA GLU A 134 -5.43 11.01 -7.49
C GLU A 134 -4.38 10.42 -6.54
N VAL A 135 -3.65 9.38 -6.97
CA VAL A 135 -2.70 8.66 -6.11
C VAL A 135 -1.29 8.66 -6.68
N VAL A 136 -1.10 8.15 -7.90
CA VAL A 136 0.25 7.97 -8.48
C VAL A 136 0.92 9.31 -8.73
N LEU A 137 0.29 10.21 -9.49
CA LEU A 137 0.88 11.50 -9.82
C LEU A 137 1.17 12.37 -8.59
N PRO A 138 0.28 12.47 -7.57
CA PRO A 138 0.61 13.17 -6.33
C PRO A 138 1.79 12.57 -5.55
N LEU A 139 1.92 11.24 -5.51
CA LEU A 139 3.09 10.59 -4.91
C LEU A 139 4.37 10.89 -5.72
N SER A 140 4.29 10.83 -7.04
CA SER A 140 5.39 11.19 -7.94
C SER A 140 5.83 12.64 -7.72
N ASP A 141 4.89 13.57 -7.59
CA ASP A 141 5.17 14.98 -7.30
C ASP A 141 5.88 15.12 -5.93
N ALA A 142 5.44 14.38 -4.91
CA ALA A 142 6.07 14.37 -3.59
C ALA A 142 7.51 13.80 -3.60
N LEU A 143 7.81 12.89 -4.52
CA LEU A 143 9.12 12.27 -4.71
C LEU A 143 10.01 13.00 -5.72
N GLY A 144 9.47 13.96 -6.47
CA GLY A 144 10.16 14.63 -7.57
C GLY A 144 10.39 13.73 -8.80
N LEU A 145 9.50 12.77 -9.04
CA LEU A 145 9.59 11.83 -10.16
C LEU A 145 8.95 12.39 -11.45
N PRO A 146 9.60 12.24 -12.62
CA PRO A 146 9.06 12.67 -13.91
C PRO A 146 8.00 11.72 -14.50
N THR A 147 7.18 11.07 -13.65
CA THR A 147 6.22 10.02 -14.01
C THR A 147 5.21 10.40 -15.11
N ARG A 148 4.99 11.69 -15.38
CA ARG A 148 4.10 12.10 -16.49
C ARG A 148 4.70 11.81 -17.86
N ASP A 149 6.02 11.92 -17.96
CA ASP A 149 6.75 11.89 -19.22
C ASP A 149 7.64 10.65 -19.34
N GLU A 150 8.08 10.10 -18.21
CA GLU A 150 8.98 8.95 -18.13
C GLU A 150 8.32 7.76 -17.43
N PRO A 151 8.62 6.51 -17.83
CA PRO A 151 8.07 5.30 -17.21
C PRO A 151 8.75 5.00 -15.86
N THR A 152 8.63 5.94 -14.93
CA THR A 152 9.11 5.83 -13.55
C THR A 152 7.98 6.04 -12.57
N TRP A 153 7.85 5.18 -11.57
CA TRP A 153 6.81 5.25 -10.55
C TRP A 153 7.24 4.48 -9.30
N SER A 154 6.60 4.79 -8.19
CA SER A 154 6.89 4.15 -6.91
C SER A 154 6.48 2.68 -6.86
N THR A 155 7.14 1.90 -6.01
CA THR A 155 6.76 0.53 -5.71
C THR A 155 5.32 0.43 -5.17
N THR A 156 4.69 -0.73 -5.33
CA THR A 156 3.34 -1.00 -4.76
C THR A 156 3.30 -0.76 -3.25
N GLY A 157 4.39 -1.08 -2.53
CA GLY A 157 4.52 -0.82 -1.09
C GLY A 157 4.40 0.67 -0.77
N THR A 158 5.16 1.52 -1.46
CA THR A 158 5.13 2.96 -1.26
C THR A 158 3.78 3.57 -1.66
N LEU A 159 3.18 3.08 -2.74
CA LEU A 159 1.80 3.46 -3.13
C LEU A 159 0.79 3.11 -2.03
N ALA A 160 0.87 1.92 -1.43
CA ALA A 160 0.00 1.52 -0.32
C ALA A 160 0.19 2.40 0.92
N ALA A 161 1.45 2.74 1.26
CA ALA A 161 1.77 3.65 2.35
C ALA A 161 1.25 5.06 2.10
N TRP A 162 1.36 5.55 0.86
CA TRP A 162 0.81 6.83 0.43
C TRP A 162 -0.72 6.84 0.50
N ILE A 163 -1.39 5.79 0.02
CA ILE A 163 -2.85 5.63 0.11
C ILE A 163 -3.28 5.69 1.58
N ALA A 164 -2.64 4.94 2.48
CA ALA A 164 -2.95 4.98 3.90
C ALA A 164 -2.81 6.40 4.50
N ARG A 165 -1.65 7.03 4.29
CA ARG A 165 -1.34 8.34 4.88
C ARG A 165 -2.26 9.46 4.38
N THR A 166 -2.63 9.44 3.11
CA THR A 166 -3.48 10.48 2.51
C THR A 166 -4.96 10.24 2.71
N SER A 167 -5.39 8.99 2.87
CA SER A 167 -6.78 8.64 3.15
C SER A 167 -7.16 8.90 4.60
N PHE A 168 -6.24 8.65 5.54
CA PHE A 168 -6.47 8.79 6.98
C PHE A 168 -5.33 9.57 7.65
N PRO A 169 -5.23 10.88 7.38
CA PRO A 169 -4.07 11.69 7.77
C PRO A 169 -3.90 11.87 9.29
N THR A 170 -4.93 11.60 10.08
CA THR A 170 -4.90 11.65 11.55
C THR A 170 -4.74 10.27 12.20
N ALA A 171 -4.69 9.20 11.41
CA ALA A 171 -4.48 7.86 11.91
C ALA A 171 -2.99 7.63 12.20
N GLN A 172 -2.70 6.85 13.23
CA GLN A 172 -1.37 6.30 13.42
C GLN A 172 -1.04 5.36 12.26
N LEU A 173 0.07 5.61 11.57
CA LEU A 173 0.55 4.77 10.49
C LEU A 173 1.60 3.79 11.02
N VAL A 174 1.36 2.49 10.87
CA VAL A 174 2.33 1.44 11.21
C VAL A 174 2.88 0.87 9.91
N LEU A 175 4.19 0.98 9.71
CA LEU A 175 4.89 0.46 8.54
C LEU A 175 5.77 -0.73 8.93
N THR A 176 5.85 -1.72 8.06
CA THR A 176 6.80 -2.84 8.20
C THR A 176 7.07 -3.48 6.84
N GLY A 177 8.21 -4.18 6.70
CA GLY A 177 8.50 -4.99 5.52
C GLY A 177 8.96 -4.20 4.30
N PHE A 178 9.62 -3.05 4.53
CA PHE A 178 10.13 -2.14 3.49
C PHE A 178 11.66 -2.15 3.47
N SER A 179 12.27 -3.12 2.78
CA SER A 179 13.72 -3.35 2.82
C SER A 179 14.54 -2.16 2.33
N PHE A 180 14.01 -1.38 1.38
CA PHE A 180 14.67 -0.22 0.79
C PHE A 180 14.73 1.00 1.72
N ILE A 181 14.05 0.98 2.88
CA ILE A 181 14.26 1.99 3.92
C ILE A 181 15.65 1.82 4.54
N ASP A 182 16.04 0.58 4.84
CA ASP A 182 17.32 0.27 5.47
C ASP A 182 18.44 -0.03 4.45
N ASN A 183 18.08 -0.47 3.23
CA ASN A 183 19.01 -0.76 2.13
C ASN A 183 18.57 -0.08 0.81
N PRO A 184 18.81 1.24 0.66
CA PRO A 184 18.33 2.01 -0.48
C PRO A 184 19.00 1.66 -1.82
N ASP A 185 20.14 0.97 -1.80
CA ASP A 185 20.93 0.63 -2.98
C ASP A 185 20.75 -0.83 -3.43
N GLN A 186 19.78 -1.55 -2.83
CA GLN A 186 19.50 -2.94 -3.21
C GLN A 186 19.09 -3.05 -4.69
N THR A 187 19.49 -4.14 -5.33
CA THR A 187 19.23 -4.39 -6.76
C THR A 187 18.25 -5.55 -6.99
N SER A 188 17.83 -6.23 -5.93
CA SER A 188 16.83 -7.29 -5.94
C SER A 188 15.93 -7.23 -4.71
N TRP A 189 14.75 -7.81 -4.89
CA TRP A 189 13.75 -8.05 -3.86
C TRP A 189 13.89 -9.48 -3.35
N GLU A 190 14.05 -9.63 -2.04
CA GLU A 190 13.72 -10.88 -1.36
C GLU A 190 12.27 -10.77 -0.88
N HIS A 191 11.45 -11.79 -1.17
CA HIS A 191 10.04 -11.81 -0.80
C HIS A 191 9.78 -12.88 0.26
N ALA A 192 8.90 -12.58 1.22
CA ALA A 192 8.48 -13.53 2.25
C ALA A 192 7.76 -14.75 1.67
N ALA A 193 7.19 -14.63 0.47
CA ALA A 193 6.71 -15.75 -0.35
C ALA A 193 6.90 -15.45 -1.84
N GLY A 194 7.11 -16.52 -2.62
CA GLY A 194 7.41 -16.43 -4.04
C GLY A 194 8.91 -16.28 -4.30
N ASP A 195 9.26 -16.09 -5.58
CA ASP A 195 10.65 -15.95 -6.02
C ASP A 195 11.17 -14.53 -5.75
N SER A 196 12.49 -14.41 -5.57
CA SER A 196 13.16 -13.11 -5.66
C SER A 196 13.10 -12.56 -7.08
N CYS A 197 13.14 -11.23 -7.22
CA CYS A 197 13.23 -10.60 -8.53
C CYS A 197 14.09 -9.34 -8.48
N ILE A 198 14.53 -8.86 -9.65
CA ILE A 198 15.31 -7.63 -9.74
C ILE A 198 14.45 -6.41 -9.38
N VAL A 199 15.08 -5.37 -8.86
CA VAL A 199 14.45 -4.04 -8.77
C VAL A 199 14.27 -3.52 -10.20
N GLY A 200 13.01 -3.32 -10.60
CA GLY A 200 12.69 -2.79 -11.91
C GLY A 200 13.23 -1.37 -12.10
N PRO A 201 13.70 -1.01 -13.31
CA PRO A 201 14.26 0.31 -13.59
C PRO A 201 13.26 1.46 -13.42
N GLU A 202 11.96 1.15 -13.39
CA GLU A 202 10.88 2.10 -13.12
C GLU A 202 10.92 2.66 -11.69
N HIS A 203 11.50 1.92 -10.73
CA HIS A 203 11.44 2.25 -9.30
C HIS A 203 12.63 3.07 -8.83
N GLN A 204 12.35 4.11 -8.04
CA GLN A 204 13.36 4.98 -7.44
C GLN A 204 13.45 4.73 -5.93
N ILE A 205 13.81 3.49 -5.58
CA ILE A 205 13.66 2.95 -4.22
C ILE A 205 14.43 3.72 -3.15
N ALA A 206 15.55 4.35 -3.51
CA ALA A 206 16.30 5.20 -2.59
C ALA A 206 15.50 6.48 -2.23
N ALA A 207 14.79 7.07 -3.19
CA ALA A 207 13.91 8.23 -2.94
C ALA A 207 12.69 7.82 -2.13
N GLU A 208 12.08 6.68 -2.46
CA GLU A 208 10.96 6.11 -1.71
C GLU A 208 11.34 5.82 -0.26
N GLY A 209 12.50 5.19 -0.03
CA GLY A 209 13.00 4.86 1.32
C GLY A 209 13.20 6.11 2.16
N ARG A 210 13.80 7.17 1.59
CA ARG A 210 13.95 8.47 2.26
C ARG A 210 12.60 9.11 2.61
N LEU A 211 11.61 9.03 1.72
CA LEU A 211 10.27 9.55 2.00
C LEU A 211 9.65 8.81 3.19
N LEU A 212 9.63 7.48 3.17
CA LEU A 212 9.02 6.69 4.25
C LEU A 212 9.78 6.86 5.58
N ASP A 213 11.11 6.90 5.55
CA ASP A 213 11.92 7.16 6.74
C ASP A 213 11.63 8.56 7.32
N SER A 214 11.44 9.57 6.46
CA SER A 214 11.10 10.93 6.92
C SER A 214 9.79 10.98 7.71
N TRP A 215 8.83 10.10 7.41
CA TRP A 215 7.57 10.00 8.14
C TRP A 215 7.75 9.47 9.56
N THR A 216 8.70 8.56 9.77
CA THR A 216 9.02 8.04 11.12
C THR A 216 9.64 9.12 12.01
N LYS A 217 10.26 10.13 11.40
CA LYS A 217 10.84 11.29 12.08
C LYS A 217 9.84 12.42 12.28
N THR A 218 8.72 12.39 11.54
CA THR A 218 7.75 13.49 11.48
C THR A 218 6.31 12.96 11.49
N GLY A 219 5.66 13.09 12.65
CA GLY A 219 4.25 12.74 12.85
C GLY A 219 4.05 11.36 13.46
N ASP A 220 2.82 10.84 13.32
CA ASP A 220 2.35 9.62 13.98
C ASP A 220 2.63 8.37 13.11
N THR A 221 3.88 8.16 12.72
CA THR A 221 4.29 6.97 11.96
C THR A 221 5.30 6.14 12.75
N THR A 222 5.02 4.85 12.88
CA THR A 222 5.92 3.86 13.51
C THR A 222 6.40 2.88 12.46
N LEU A 223 7.72 2.73 12.32
CA LEU A 223 8.34 1.68 11.52
C LEU A 223 8.77 0.52 12.44
N LEU A 224 8.21 -0.66 12.18
CA LEU A 224 8.57 -1.91 12.85
C LEU A 224 9.51 -2.69 11.93
N ARG A 225 10.67 -3.08 12.46
CA ARG A 225 11.70 -3.85 11.74
C ARG A 225 11.62 -5.33 12.07
#